data_AF-A0A257LYE8-F1
#
_entry.id   AF-A0A257LYE8-F1
#
_cell.length_a   1.000
_cell.length_b   1.000
_cell.length_c   1.000
_cell.angle_alpha   90.00
_cell.angle_beta   90.00
_cell.angle_gamma   90.00
#
_symmetry.space_group_name_H-M   'P 1'
#
loop_
_entity.id
_entity.type
_entity.pdbx_description
1 polymer ?
#
loop_
_entity_poly.entity_id
_entity_poly.type
_entity_poly.pdbx_seq_one_letter_code
_entity_poly.pdbx_strand_id
1 'polypeptide(L)'
;MTSSLRHSLHALSCAVAFLSSEAMAHPGHDSIDESDAPPFFLTQVATPPAETGAAAPAAKTQGSVTITTEGDFRIIKSNGWPDHTPGTFPRRGNPNVPSPQSYTFRVPLKPPKAAAP
;
A
#
# COMPACT_ATOMS: atom_id res chain seq x y z
N MET A 1 27.07 -74.38 -24.20
CA MET A 1 27.20 -75.09 -22.90
C MET A 1 27.98 -74.15 -21.99
N THR A 2 27.51 -73.53 -20.91
CA THR A 2 26.46 -73.85 -19.93
C THR A 2 25.95 -72.55 -19.26
N SER A 3 24.62 -72.47 -19.08
CA SER A 3 23.83 -71.88 -17.97
C SER A 3 24.48 -70.91 -16.96
N SER A 4 23.83 -69.76 -16.71
CA SER A 4 23.31 -69.48 -15.36
C SER A 4 22.25 -68.38 -15.34
N LEU A 5 21.12 -68.71 -14.75
CA LEU A 5 19.87 -67.98 -14.60
C LEU A 5 19.85 -67.28 -13.23
N ARG A 6 19.54 -65.98 -13.13
CA ARG A 6 18.94 -65.41 -11.91
C ARG A 6 17.88 -64.37 -12.25
N HIS A 7 16.65 -64.71 -11.87
CA HIS A 7 15.48 -63.86 -11.85
C HIS A 7 15.58 -62.84 -10.71
N SER A 8 15.02 -61.63 -10.90
CA SER A 8 14.38 -60.92 -9.81
C SER A 8 13.26 -60.03 -10.38
N LEU A 9 12.02 -60.50 -10.19
CA LEU A 9 10.79 -59.72 -10.32
C LEU A 9 10.87 -58.52 -9.38
N HIS A 10 10.38 -57.35 -9.79
CA HIS A 10 9.62 -56.48 -8.89
C HIS A 10 8.49 -55.80 -9.67
N ALA A 11 7.37 -55.70 -8.96
CA ALA A 11 6.02 -55.71 -9.48
C ALA A 11 5.59 -54.37 -10.08
N LEU A 12 4.85 -54.51 -11.17
CA LEU A 12 3.88 -53.56 -11.69
C LEU A 12 2.85 -53.25 -10.60
N SER A 13 2.66 -51.98 -10.26
CA SER A 13 1.50 -51.56 -9.47
C SER A 13 1.11 -50.12 -9.75
N CYS A 14 -0.17 -50.00 -10.11
CA CYS A 14 -1.09 -48.87 -9.94
C CYS A 14 -0.72 -47.51 -10.55
N ALA A 15 -1.62 -46.73 -11.12
CA ALA A 15 -3.00 -46.89 -11.57
C ALA A 15 -3.26 -45.56 -12.30
N VAL A 16 -3.77 -45.58 -13.52
CA VAL A 16 -4.17 -44.36 -14.23
C VAL A 16 -5.51 -43.93 -13.65
N ALA A 17 -5.52 -42.82 -12.91
CA ALA A 17 -6.72 -42.09 -12.56
C ALA A 17 -6.71 -40.77 -13.33
N PHE A 18 -7.59 -40.66 -14.32
CA PHE A 18 -8.03 -39.38 -14.88
C PHE A 18 -8.74 -38.59 -13.78
N LEU A 19 -8.20 -37.43 -13.40
CA LEU A 19 -8.95 -36.40 -12.69
C LEU A 19 -8.88 -35.08 -13.47
N SER A 20 -10.01 -34.41 -13.48
CA SER A 20 -10.46 -33.39 -14.40
C SER A 20 -9.61 -32.12 -14.45
N SER A 21 -9.49 -31.58 -15.66
CA SER A 21 -9.24 -30.16 -15.91
C SER A 21 -10.35 -29.32 -15.28
N GLU A 22 -9.99 -28.33 -14.47
CA GLU A 22 -10.47 -26.95 -14.59
C GLU A 22 -9.73 -26.05 -13.56
N ALA A 23 -8.73 -25.32 -14.03
CA ALA A 23 -8.21 -24.15 -13.34
C ALA A 23 -7.98 -23.06 -14.36
N MET A 24 -9.04 -22.36 -14.75
CA MET A 24 -8.92 -21.07 -15.44
C MET A 24 -8.84 -19.98 -14.37
N ALA A 25 -7.68 -19.86 -13.72
CA ALA A 25 -7.35 -18.70 -12.91
C ALA A 25 -6.74 -17.62 -13.84
N HIS A 26 -7.21 -16.38 -13.69
CA HIS A 26 -6.90 -15.26 -14.56
C HIS A 26 -5.39 -14.89 -14.53
N PRO A 27 -4.78 -14.59 -15.69
CA PRO A 27 -3.34 -14.37 -15.78
C PRO A 27 -2.93 -12.99 -15.25
N GLY A 28 -1.81 -12.95 -14.52
CA GLY A 28 -1.05 -11.72 -14.29
C GLY A 28 -0.74 -11.38 -12.84
N HIS A 29 0.03 -12.22 -12.16
CA HIS A 29 1.06 -11.70 -11.25
C HIS A 29 2.18 -12.73 -11.18
N ASP A 30 3.08 -12.69 -12.17
CA ASP A 30 4.31 -13.46 -12.15
C ASP A 30 5.06 -13.09 -10.86
N SER A 31 5.07 -14.04 -9.93
CA SER A 31 6.09 -14.14 -8.91
C SER A 31 7.44 -14.10 -9.63
N ILE A 32 8.20 -13.04 -9.36
CA ILE A 32 9.64 -13.03 -9.58
C ILE A 32 10.21 -14.30 -8.92
N ASP A 33 10.65 -15.22 -9.78
CA ASP A 33 11.40 -16.40 -9.38
C ASP A 33 12.76 -15.92 -8.87
N GLU A 34 13.01 -16.12 -7.58
CA GLU A 34 14.23 -15.74 -6.87
C GLU A 34 15.45 -16.60 -7.27
N SER A 35 15.41 -17.25 -8.44
CA SER A 35 16.45 -18.16 -8.93
C SER A 35 17.20 -17.67 -10.17
N ASP A 36 16.89 -16.48 -10.72
CA ASP A 36 17.50 -15.98 -11.97
C ASP A 36 18.28 -14.65 -11.83
N ALA A 37 18.74 -14.30 -10.63
CA ALA A 37 19.59 -13.13 -10.43
C ALA A 37 21.07 -13.46 -10.78
N PRO A 38 21.73 -12.74 -11.72
CA PRO A 38 23.16 -12.90 -11.97
C PRO A 38 23.98 -12.44 -10.75
N PRO A 39 25.21 -12.97 -10.52
CA PRO A 39 26.00 -12.64 -9.34
C PRO A 39 26.59 -11.23 -9.46
N PHE A 40 25.78 -10.21 -9.22
CA PHE A 40 26.26 -8.88 -8.91
C PHE A 40 26.81 -8.89 -7.48
N PHE A 41 28.08 -9.28 -7.34
CA PHE A 41 28.88 -8.91 -6.18
C PHE A 41 29.01 -7.38 -6.16
N LEU A 42 28.12 -6.71 -5.44
CA LEU A 42 28.31 -5.31 -5.05
C LEU A 42 29.35 -5.29 -3.92
N THR A 43 30.57 -4.91 -4.27
CA THR A 43 31.60 -4.48 -3.33
C THR A 43 31.01 -3.39 -2.43
N GLN A 44 30.94 -3.64 -1.13
CA GLN A 44 30.54 -2.65 -0.13
C GLN A 44 31.62 -1.55 -0.04
N VAL A 45 31.47 -0.49 -0.82
CA VAL A 45 32.20 0.76 -0.60
C VAL A 45 31.63 1.37 0.67
N ALA A 46 32.47 1.51 1.70
CA ALA A 46 32.11 2.18 2.94
C ALA A 46 31.86 3.68 2.64
N THR A 47 30.58 4.06 2.61
CA THR A 47 30.17 5.46 2.62
C THR A 47 30.52 6.07 3.99
N PRO A 48 31.15 7.26 4.08
CA PRO A 48 31.37 7.92 5.36
C PRO A 48 30.02 8.16 6.07
N PRO A 49 30.00 8.19 7.41
CA PRO A 49 28.76 8.37 8.14
C PRO A 49 28.15 9.71 7.76
N ALA A 50 27.01 9.67 7.08
CA ALA A 50 26.16 10.83 6.97
C ALA A 50 25.79 11.23 8.40
N GLU A 51 26.20 12.43 8.80
CA GLU A 51 25.76 13.04 10.05
C GLU A 51 24.24 13.02 10.07
N THR A 52 23.71 12.07 10.85
CA THR A 52 22.29 11.96 11.11
C THR A 52 21.95 13.12 12.04
N GLY A 53 21.66 14.28 11.44
CA GLY A 53 20.88 15.32 12.09
C GLY A 53 19.54 14.69 12.41
N ALA A 54 19.43 14.13 13.62
CA ALA A 54 18.20 13.56 14.12
C ALA A 54 17.13 14.66 14.08
N ALA A 55 16.26 14.59 13.08
CA ALA A 55 15.12 15.48 12.97
C ALA A 55 14.31 15.32 14.25
N ALA A 56 14.14 16.42 14.98
CA ALA A 56 13.27 16.47 16.14
C ALA A 56 11.91 15.86 15.77
N PRO A 57 11.27 15.09 16.66
CA PRO A 57 10.00 14.46 16.34
C PRO A 57 9.00 15.54 15.93
N ALA A 58 8.54 15.49 14.67
CA ALA A 58 7.54 16.41 14.17
C ALA A 58 6.31 16.33 15.07
N ALA A 59 5.94 17.46 15.69
CA ALA A 59 4.74 17.54 16.51
C ALA A 59 3.54 17.05 15.69
N LYS A 60 2.73 16.14 16.27
CA LYS A 60 1.52 15.67 15.61
C LYS A 60 0.59 16.85 15.40
N THR A 61 0.38 17.24 14.15
CA THR A 61 -0.64 18.20 13.78
C THR A 61 -2.02 17.62 14.07
N GLN A 62 -2.91 18.41 14.66
CA GLN A 62 -4.27 18.00 15.02
C GLN A 62 -5.29 18.69 14.12
N GLY A 63 -6.40 18.01 13.83
CA GLY A 63 -7.57 18.61 13.19
C GLY A 63 -8.19 19.68 14.08
N SER A 64 -8.57 20.82 13.50
CA SER A 64 -9.29 21.88 14.21
C SER A 64 -10.49 22.37 13.41
N VAL A 65 -11.57 22.63 14.15
CA VAL A 65 -12.79 23.27 13.65
C VAL A 65 -13.29 24.25 14.71
N THR A 66 -13.63 25.46 14.29
CA THR A 66 -14.32 26.44 15.13
C THR A 66 -15.57 26.90 14.42
N ILE A 67 -16.67 26.97 15.15
CA ILE A 67 -17.96 27.42 14.64
C ILE A 67 -18.41 28.61 15.49
N THR A 68 -18.56 29.76 14.86
CA THR A 68 -19.07 30.98 15.50
C THR A 68 -20.27 31.51 14.73
N THR A 69 -21.08 32.33 15.40
CA THR A 69 -22.13 33.12 14.75
C THR A 69 -21.65 34.56 14.67
N GLU A 70 -21.66 35.13 13.47
CA GLU A 70 -21.28 36.50 13.18
C GLU A 70 -22.38 37.14 12.30
N GLY A 71 -23.20 38.01 12.90
CA GLY A 71 -24.38 38.58 12.24
C GLY A 71 -25.38 37.50 11.81
N ASP A 72 -25.84 37.56 10.56
CA ASP A 72 -26.76 36.57 9.96
C ASP A 72 -26.06 35.31 9.43
N PHE A 73 -24.80 35.08 9.82
CA PHE A 73 -24.00 33.97 9.30
C PHE A 73 -23.40 33.12 10.41
N ARG A 74 -23.30 31.83 10.12
CA ARG A 74 -22.42 30.89 10.81
C ARG A 74 -21.08 30.85 10.08
N ILE A 75 -20.02 31.16 10.81
CA ILE A 75 -18.64 31.11 10.32
C ILE A 75 -18.03 29.81 10.81
N ILE A 76 -17.56 28.98 9.87
CA ILE A 76 -16.88 27.72 10.16
C ILE A 76 -15.44 27.86 9.68
N LYS A 77 -14.49 27.82 10.61
CA LYS A 77 -13.06 27.82 10.31
C LYS A 77 -12.51 26.42 10.55
N SER A 78 -11.70 25.91 9.63
CA SER A 78 -11.03 24.62 9.78
C SER A 78 -9.62 24.65 9.19
N ASN A 79 -8.73 23.85 9.76
CA ASN A 79 -7.40 23.61 9.20
C ASN A 79 -7.35 22.40 8.23
N GLY A 80 -8.49 21.78 7.95
CA GLY A 80 -8.62 20.66 6.99
C GLY A 80 -7.81 19.41 7.35
N TRP A 81 -7.23 19.34 8.55
CA TRP A 81 -6.39 18.23 8.95
C TRP A 81 -7.24 17.09 9.54
N PRO A 82 -6.99 15.83 9.15
CA PRO A 82 -7.71 14.70 9.72
C PRO A 82 -7.49 14.57 11.24
N ASP A 83 -8.43 13.92 11.90
CA ASP A 83 -8.33 13.51 13.30
C ASP A 83 -7.41 12.29 13.53
N HIS A 84 -6.82 11.77 12.46
CA HIS A 84 -5.89 10.66 12.46
C HIS A 84 -4.62 11.02 11.68
N THR A 85 -3.57 10.23 11.88
CA THR A 85 -2.32 10.40 11.13
C THR A 85 -2.57 10.02 9.67
N PRO A 86 -2.23 10.86 8.68
CA PRO A 86 -2.37 10.50 7.27
C PRO A 86 -1.63 9.20 6.93
N GLY A 87 -2.19 8.40 6.01
CA GLY A 87 -1.62 7.12 5.57
C GLY A 87 -0.36 7.24 4.71
N THR A 88 0.49 6.21 4.72
CA THR A 88 1.82 6.20 4.08
C THR A 88 1.82 6.11 2.56
N PHE A 89 0.73 5.71 1.92
CA PHE A 89 0.64 5.69 0.47
C PHE A 89 0.35 7.10 -0.08
N PRO A 90 0.97 7.54 -1.19
CA PRO A 90 1.93 6.85 -2.06
C PRO A 90 3.42 7.19 -1.75
N ARG A 91 3.79 7.47 -0.50
CA ARG A 91 5.03 8.21 -0.14
C ARG A 91 6.33 7.53 -0.62
N ARG A 92 7.40 8.32 -0.58
CA ARG A 92 8.66 8.31 -1.38
C ARG A 92 8.43 8.82 -2.79
N GLY A 93 8.98 10.01 -3.07
CA GLY A 93 8.88 10.65 -4.38
C GLY A 93 7.59 11.43 -4.62
N ASN A 94 6.60 11.35 -3.73
CA ASN A 94 5.41 12.21 -3.83
C ASN A 94 5.80 13.67 -3.51
N PRO A 95 5.68 14.61 -4.49
CA PRO A 95 5.99 16.02 -4.26
C PRO A 95 4.97 16.71 -3.35
N ASN A 96 3.79 16.10 -3.14
CA ASN A 96 2.71 16.64 -2.32
C ASN A 96 2.78 16.05 -0.91
N VAL A 97 3.37 16.81 0.02
CA VAL A 97 3.33 16.49 1.46
C VAL A 97 2.01 17.01 2.03
N PRO A 98 1.18 16.17 2.68
CA PRO A 98 -0.01 16.66 3.36
C PRO A 98 0.36 17.71 4.41
N SER A 99 -0.30 18.86 4.35
CA SER A 99 -0.20 19.94 5.34
C SER A 99 -1.60 20.46 5.70
N PRO A 100 -1.79 21.09 6.86
CA PRO A 100 -3.03 21.82 7.14
C PRO A 100 -3.31 22.88 6.07
N GLN A 101 -4.59 23.09 5.82
CA GLN A 101 -5.10 24.03 4.83
C GLN A 101 -6.13 24.94 5.52
N SER A 102 -6.01 26.25 5.35
CA SER A 102 -6.94 27.19 5.97
C SER A 102 -8.24 27.29 5.18
N TYR A 103 -9.33 26.82 5.78
CA TYR A 103 -10.68 26.92 5.24
C TYR A 103 -11.54 27.86 6.08
N THR A 104 -12.35 28.68 5.42
CA THR A 104 -13.41 29.47 6.05
C THR A 104 -14.68 29.33 5.22
N PHE A 105 -15.74 28.84 5.86
CA PHE A 105 -17.07 28.76 5.27
C PHE A 105 -17.99 29.77 5.94
N ARG A 106 -18.80 30.44 5.14
CA ARG A 106 -19.81 31.40 5.59
C ARG A 106 -21.18 30.87 5.18
N VAL A 107 -21.95 30.42 6.17
CA VAL A 107 -23.25 29.79 5.95
C VAL A 107 -24.34 30.72 6.47
N PRO A 108 -25.33 31.13 5.65
CA PRO A 108 -26.45 31.94 6.14
C PRO A 108 -27.23 31.21 7.24
N LEU A 109 -27.58 31.91 8.31
CA LEU A 109 -28.46 31.37 9.37
C LEU A 109 -29.90 31.18 8.88
N LYS A 110 -30.29 31.93 7.86
CA LYS A 110 -31.60 31.88 7.20
C LYS A 110 -31.37 31.63 5.70
N PRO A 111 -31.07 30.40 5.28
CA PRO A 111 -30.85 30.11 3.87
C PRO A 111 -32.15 30.30 3.08
N PRO A 112 -32.09 30.85 1.85
CA PRO A 112 -33.26 30.90 0.98
C PRO A 112 -33.64 29.49 0.53
N LYS A 113 -34.91 29.30 0.19
CA LYS A 113 -35.37 28.07 -0.46
C LYS A 113 -34.60 27.89 -1.78
N ALA A 114 -34.10 26.68 -2.04
CA ALA A 114 -33.51 26.36 -3.33
C ALA A 114 -34.53 26.50 -4.47
N ALA A 115 -34.07 26.85 -5.67
CA ALA A 115 -34.90 26.80 -6.86
C ALA A 115 -35.38 25.36 -7.12
N ALA A 116 -36.57 25.22 -7.72
CA ALA A 116 -37.00 23.91 -8.21
C ALA A 116 -36.03 23.46 -9.34
N PRO A 117 -35.73 22.16 -9.44
CA PRO A 117 -34.87 21.62 -10.49
C PRO A 117 -35.45 21.83 -11.89
#